data_AF-A0A6A5AXD4-F1
#
_entry.id   AF-A0A6A5AXD4-F1
#
_cell.length_a   1.000
_cell.length_b   1.000
_cell.length_c   1.000
_cell.angle_alpha   90.00
_cell.angle_beta   90.00
_cell.angle_gamma   90.00
#
_symmetry.space_group_name_H-M   'P 1'
#
loop_
_entity.id
_entity.type
_entity.pdbx_description
1 polymer ?
#
loop_
_entity_poly.entity_id
_entity_poly.type
_entity_poly.pdbx_seq_one_letter_code
_entity_poly.pdbx_strand_id
1 'polypeptide(L)'
;MRLVCVLLAWAVPLAASSDTTIIVPDPSEADNIEQLHYDEAKAVLAADQVAEITPFTIDLNYYEYNLIPVVNPDYTIGILVDPCKTREPGCCQDQFGSPAYIVPRSDMNDKGIAKLVNEFGAPLDAKLSRLGDTPSVFDPTCRVDSVGNVYKNSSTYYPNGSITYSVDYASLCVAHDYAAVAVTSRALPACWDSNATVNALLPCYTFDGRQKPHCVSVGYMQTAYIVQCLGSYALDNHCGTFLELHKPNDETILAQTRLFAEFTNGYRTTTLPLFHAGNRSRTVCNGDYEIWWVLRTRYKYVVKYQKKLYITTPLCEFDDVTNDYRVYMTLGS
;
A
#
# COMPACT_ATOMS: atom_id res chain seq x y z
N MET A 1 1.89 -50.90 -87.07
CA MET A 1 1.43 -51.71 -85.94
C MET A 1 2.46 -51.62 -84.82
N ARG A 2 2.18 -50.82 -83.78
CA ARG A 2 2.92 -50.60 -82.51
C ARG A 2 4.40 -50.13 -82.69
N LEU A 3 4.99 -49.31 -81.83
CA LEU A 3 4.82 -49.07 -80.41
C LEU A 3 5.33 -47.65 -80.07
N VAL A 4 4.67 -47.02 -79.11
CA VAL A 4 5.06 -45.77 -78.46
C VAL A 4 6.27 -45.99 -77.56
N CYS A 5 7.23 -45.06 -77.55
CA CYS A 5 8.03 -44.75 -76.36
C CYS A 5 8.34 -43.25 -76.32
N VAL A 6 7.71 -42.59 -75.36
CA VAL A 6 8.01 -41.24 -74.86
C VAL A 6 9.28 -41.35 -74.02
N LEU A 7 10.22 -40.41 -74.13
CA LEU A 7 11.12 -40.01 -73.04
C LEU A 7 11.80 -38.66 -73.32
N LEU A 8 11.30 -37.68 -72.56
CA LEU A 8 11.86 -36.43 -72.02
C LEU A 8 12.86 -35.54 -72.77
N ALA A 9 12.49 -34.26 -72.73
CA ALA A 9 13.24 -33.07 -73.09
C ALA A 9 14.58 -32.92 -72.36
N TRP A 10 15.46 -32.07 -72.92
CA TRP A 10 15.99 -30.85 -72.27
C TRP A 10 16.29 -29.83 -73.38
N ALA A 11 15.61 -28.69 -73.33
CA ALA A 11 15.88 -27.53 -74.17
C ALA A 11 16.80 -26.59 -73.39
N VAL A 12 17.98 -26.29 -73.94
CA VAL A 12 18.83 -25.18 -73.47
C VAL A 12 18.57 -24.00 -74.40
N PRO A 13 17.87 -22.94 -73.97
CA PRO A 13 17.79 -21.71 -74.75
C PRO A 13 19.05 -20.87 -74.51
N LEU A 14 19.64 -20.40 -75.62
CA LEU A 14 20.62 -19.32 -75.61
C LEU A 14 20.00 -18.07 -74.96
N ALA A 15 20.70 -17.49 -73.99
CA ALA A 15 20.32 -16.25 -73.35
C ALA A 15 20.41 -15.07 -74.34
N ALA A 16 19.31 -14.34 -74.49
CA ALA A 16 19.27 -13.02 -75.11
C ALA A 16 19.76 -11.97 -74.11
N SER A 17 20.64 -11.07 -74.57
CA SER A 17 21.20 -9.96 -73.81
C SER A 17 20.11 -8.94 -73.44
N SER A 18 19.92 -8.67 -72.15
CA SER A 18 19.18 -7.49 -71.70
C SER A 18 20.15 -6.30 -71.64
N ASP A 19 20.02 -5.37 -72.60
CA ASP A 19 20.68 -4.07 -72.57
C ASP A 19 20.35 -3.35 -71.26
N THR A 20 21.38 -3.06 -70.48
CA THR A 20 21.29 -2.09 -69.39
C THR A 20 21.57 -0.73 -70.00
N THR A 21 20.55 0.12 -70.09
CA THR A 21 20.75 1.54 -70.43
C THR A 21 21.53 2.20 -69.31
N ILE A 22 22.84 2.38 -69.51
CA ILE A 22 23.68 3.23 -68.68
C ILE A 22 23.27 4.67 -68.97
N ILE A 23 22.50 5.28 -68.07
CA ILE A 23 22.26 6.71 -68.07
C ILE A 23 23.59 7.36 -67.67
N VAL A 24 24.32 7.91 -68.64
CA VAL A 24 25.50 8.72 -68.38
C VAL A 24 25.00 10.11 -67.97
N PRO A 25 25.30 10.59 -66.75
CA PRO A 25 24.91 11.93 -66.31
C PRO A 25 25.50 12.99 -67.24
N ASP A 26 24.80 14.11 -67.39
CA ASP A 26 25.31 15.30 -68.10
C ASP A 26 26.68 15.70 -67.48
N PRO A 27 27.71 16.01 -68.27
CA PRO A 27 29.03 16.41 -67.75
C PRO A 27 28.98 17.61 -66.81
N SER A 28 27.92 18.43 -66.85
CA SER A 28 27.70 19.52 -65.88
C SER A 28 27.14 19.07 -64.52
N GLU A 29 26.52 17.89 -64.44
CA GLU A 29 26.11 17.26 -63.17
C GLU A 29 27.26 16.47 -62.54
N ALA A 30 28.11 15.82 -63.34
CA ALA A 30 29.23 14.98 -62.87
C ALA A 30 30.24 15.73 -61.99
N ASP A 31 30.50 17.02 -62.29
CA ASP A 31 31.45 17.85 -61.55
C ASP A 31 30.95 18.24 -60.14
N ASN A 32 29.66 18.07 -59.83
CA ASN A 32 29.06 18.46 -58.55
C ASN A 32 28.47 17.29 -57.75
N ILE A 33 28.60 16.04 -58.22
CA ILE A 33 28.06 14.85 -57.53
C ILE A 33 28.66 14.72 -56.12
N GLU A 34 29.97 14.90 -55.98
CA GLU A 34 30.64 14.83 -54.67
C GLU A 34 30.17 15.93 -53.72
N GLN A 35 29.93 17.14 -54.23
CA GLN A 35 29.44 18.27 -53.44
C GLN A 35 27.98 18.04 -53.01
N LEU A 36 27.14 17.51 -53.90
CA LEU A 36 25.76 17.10 -53.59
C LEU A 36 25.73 16.01 -52.50
N HIS A 37 26.54 14.96 -52.62
CA HIS A 37 26.64 13.92 -51.60
C HIS A 37 27.19 14.46 -50.28
N TYR A 38 28.15 15.39 -50.33
CA TYR A 38 28.65 16.05 -49.13
C TYR A 38 27.58 16.89 -48.44
N ASP A 39 26.79 17.65 -49.20
CA ASP A 39 25.73 18.50 -48.67
C ASP A 39 24.54 17.67 -48.14
N GLU A 40 24.20 16.56 -48.81
CA GLU A 40 23.23 15.57 -48.32
C GLU A 40 23.72 14.90 -47.03
N ALA A 41 24.97 14.41 -46.99
CA ALA A 41 25.54 13.78 -45.80
C ALA A 41 25.64 14.77 -44.63
N LYS A 42 25.93 16.05 -44.91
CA LYS A 42 25.95 17.12 -43.91
C LYS A 42 24.55 17.48 -43.42
N ALA A 43 23.55 17.46 -44.29
CA ALA A 43 22.14 17.65 -43.91
C ALA A 43 21.61 16.48 -43.08
N VAL A 44 21.99 15.24 -43.43
CA VAL A 44 21.68 14.03 -42.64
C VAL A 44 22.38 14.08 -41.29
N LEU A 45 23.67 14.41 -41.24
CA LEU A 45 24.40 14.57 -39.97
C LEU A 45 23.80 15.69 -39.10
N ALA A 46 23.41 16.81 -39.70
CA ALA A 46 22.74 17.89 -38.96
C ALA A 46 21.36 17.44 -38.45
N ALA A 47 20.61 16.66 -39.24
CA ALA A 47 19.34 16.08 -38.81
C ALA A 47 19.54 15.04 -37.70
N ASP A 48 20.58 14.20 -37.78
CA ASP A 48 20.95 13.22 -36.77
C ASP A 48 21.43 13.91 -35.48
N GLN A 49 22.24 14.97 -35.59
CA GLN A 49 22.65 15.79 -34.44
C GLN A 49 21.47 16.52 -33.81
N VAL A 50 20.52 17.02 -34.60
CA VAL A 50 19.28 17.63 -34.07
C VAL A 50 18.38 16.57 -33.43
N ALA A 51 18.29 15.37 -33.99
CA ALA A 51 17.58 14.24 -33.39
C ALA A 51 18.25 13.73 -32.10
N GLU A 52 19.58 13.82 -32.00
CA GLU A 52 20.34 13.50 -30.80
C GLU A 52 20.18 14.59 -29.71
N ILE A 53 19.95 15.85 -30.10
CA ILE A 53 19.78 17.00 -29.20
C ILE A 53 18.32 17.17 -28.70
N THR A 54 17.31 16.60 -29.36
CA THR A 54 15.92 16.64 -28.89
C THR A 54 15.25 15.26 -28.92
N PRO A 55 14.82 14.65 -27.79
CA PRO A 55 14.87 15.07 -26.39
C PRO A 55 15.56 14.03 -25.47
N PHE A 56 16.52 14.48 -24.65
CA PHE A 56 16.61 13.92 -23.30
C PHE A 56 15.28 14.20 -22.61
N THR A 57 14.33 13.28 -22.75
CA THR A 57 13.08 13.32 -22.03
C THR A 57 13.44 12.99 -20.59
N ILE A 58 13.69 14.02 -19.79
CA ILE A 58 13.90 13.84 -18.35
C ILE A 58 12.58 13.28 -17.83
N ASP A 59 12.57 11.99 -17.50
CA ASP A 59 11.45 11.39 -16.81
C ASP A 59 11.35 12.05 -15.43
N LEU A 60 10.34 12.90 -15.27
CA LEU A 60 10.05 13.59 -14.01
C LEU A 60 9.36 12.67 -13.00
N ASN A 61 8.96 11.46 -13.42
CA ASN A 61 8.28 10.46 -12.61
C ASN A 61 9.21 9.36 -12.08
N TYR A 62 10.51 9.65 -11.91
CA TYR A 62 11.42 8.68 -11.32
C TYR A 62 11.28 8.66 -9.79
N TYR A 63 11.38 7.46 -9.22
CA TYR A 63 11.38 7.24 -7.78
C TYR A 63 12.80 7.21 -7.21
N GLU A 64 12.98 7.91 -6.10
CA GLU A 64 14.15 7.85 -5.25
C GLU A 64 13.75 7.25 -3.89
N TYR A 65 14.40 6.16 -3.52
CA TYR A 65 14.11 5.43 -2.29
C TYR A 65 14.95 5.99 -1.14
N ASN A 66 14.38 6.93 -0.39
CA ASN A 66 14.99 7.53 0.80
C ASN A 66 14.20 7.14 2.04
N LEU A 67 14.16 5.83 2.31
CA LEU A 67 13.42 5.25 3.43
C LEU A 67 13.97 5.75 4.77
N ILE A 68 13.07 6.00 5.73
CA ILE A 68 13.43 6.39 7.09
C ILE A 68 14.28 5.28 7.72
N PRO A 69 15.46 5.61 8.30
CA PRO A 69 16.32 4.61 8.93
C PRO A 69 15.62 3.95 10.11
N VAL A 70 15.81 2.63 10.24
CA VAL A 70 15.21 1.84 11.34
C VAL A 70 15.83 2.19 12.69
N VAL A 71 17.10 2.59 12.70
CA VAL A 71 17.87 2.91 13.91
C VAL A 71 17.97 4.42 14.07
N ASN A 72 17.50 4.95 15.20
CA ASN A 72 17.53 6.37 15.56
C ASN A 72 17.01 7.32 14.48
N PRO A 73 15.74 7.21 14.05
CA PRO A 73 15.18 8.12 13.07
C PRO A 73 14.97 9.52 13.64
N ASP A 74 15.32 10.56 12.87
CA ASP A 74 15.04 11.95 13.22
C ASP A 74 13.54 12.25 13.27
N TYR A 75 12.74 11.48 12.51
CA TYR A 75 11.30 11.58 12.46
C TYR A 75 10.66 10.22 12.14
N THR A 76 9.41 10.03 12.54
CA THR A 76 8.67 8.79 12.31
C THR A 76 7.44 9.03 11.47
N ILE A 77 7.08 8.02 10.68
CA ILE A 77 5.82 7.92 9.93
C ILE A 77 5.18 6.59 10.31
N GLY A 78 3.89 6.63 10.63
CA GLY A 78 3.06 5.46 10.93
C GLY A 78 1.86 5.41 10.00
N ILE A 79 1.54 4.22 9.49
CA ILE A 79 0.35 3.96 8.68
C ILE A 79 -0.37 2.74 9.24
N LEU A 80 -1.67 2.91 9.47
CA LEU A 80 -2.63 1.88 9.88
C LEU A 80 -3.69 1.73 8.80
N VAL A 81 -3.97 0.50 8.42
CA VAL A 81 -4.90 0.19 7.34
C VAL A 81 -6.23 -0.27 7.92
N ASP A 82 -7.30 0.38 7.49
CA ASP A 82 -8.66 0.18 7.99
C ASP A 82 -8.78 0.16 9.53
N PRO A 83 -8.35 1.24 10.21
CA PRO A 83 -8.26 1.24 11.67
C PRO A 83 -9.59 1.19 12.40
N CYS A 84 -10.68 1.62 11.77
CA CYS A 84 -12.00 1.71 12.37
C CYS A 84 -12.97 0.62 11.91
N LYS A 85 -12.47 -0.53 11.42
CA LYS A 85 -13.27 -1.58 10.78
C LYS A 85 -14.54 -2.01 11.53
N THR A 86 -14.49 -2.08 12.86
CA THR A 86 -15.62 -2.49 13.72
C THR A 86 -16.14 -1.37 14.61
N ARG A 87 -15.79 -0.12 14.30
CA ARG A 87 -16.04 1.07 15.12
C ARG A 87 -16.63 2.20 14.28
N GLU A 88 -16.99 3.29 14.94
CA GLU A 88 -17.46 4.49 14.25
C GLU A 88 -16.35 5.15 13.41
N PRO A 89 -16.69 5.85 12.33
CA PRO A 89 -15.73 6.63 11.54
C PRO A 89 -14.92 7.59 12.40
N GLY A 90 -13.62 7.74 12.09
CA GLY A 90 -12.75 8.64 12.84
C GLY A 90 -12.35 8.14 14.24
N CYS A 91 -12.60 6.86 14.58
CA CYS A 91 -12.21 6.25 15.84
C CYS A 91 -10.72 6.44 16.23
N CYS A 92 -9.84 6.63 15.25
CA CYS A 92 -8.40 6.81 15.45
C CYS A 92 -7.95 8.29 15.42
N GLN A 93 -8.87 9.22 15.12
CA GLN A 93 -8.56 10.64 14.99
C GLN A 93 -8.05 11.22 16.32
N ASP A 94 -6.90 11.89 16.29
CA ASP A 94 -6.24 12.48 17.47
C ASP A 94 -5.86 11.46 18.56
N GLN A 95 -5.91 10.16 18.28
CA GLN A 95 -5.54 9.12 19.22
C GLN A 95 -4.17 8.54 18.88
N PHE A 96 -3.36 8.29 19.91
CA PHE A 96 -2.09 7.56 19.81
C PHE A 96 -2.01 6.55 20.95
N GLY A 97 -1.88 5.27 20.61
CA GLY A 97 -1.57 4.21 21.59
C GLY A 97 -2.48 4.20 22.82
N SER A 98 -3.79 4.36 22.65
CA SER A 98 -4.71 4.19 23.79
C SER A 98 -4.58 2.76 24.33
N PRO A 99 -4.34 2.56 25.64
CA PRO A 99 -4.35 1.23 26.23
C PRO A 99 -5.74 0.64 26.03
N ALA A 100 -5.83 -0.36 25.15
CA ALA A 100 -7.07 -1.02 24.83
C ALA A 100 -7.04 -2.45 25.36
N TYR A 101 -7.22 -2.54 26.66
CA TYR A 101 -7.60 -3.78 27.30
C TYR A 101 -8.90 -3.53 28.06
N ILE A 102 -10.02 -3.58 27.34
CA ILE A 102 -11.25 -4.07 27.97
C ILE A 102 -11.20 -5.57 27.74
N VAL A 103 -10.83 -6.31 28.77
CA VAL A 103 -10.89 -7.78 28.71
C VAL A 103 -12.38 -8.14 28.71
N PRO A 104 -12.85 -8.92 27.73
CA PRO A 104 -14.19 -9.49 27.81
C PRO A 104 -14.31 -10.27 29.13
N ARG A 105 -15.34 -9.94 29.94
CA ARG A 105 -15.61 -10.53 31.27
C ARG A 105 -14.70 -10.08 32.43
N SER A 106 -13.80 -9.11 32.25
CA SER A 106 -13.11 -8.55 33.42
C SER A 106 -13.88 -7.39 34.04
N ASP A 107 -14.12 -7.48 35.34
CA ASP A 107 -14.61 -6.39 36.19
C ASP A 107 -13.52 -5.31 36.42
N MET A 108 -12.54 -5.15 35.52
CA MET A 108 -11.40 -4.22 35.72
C MET A 108 -11.86 -2.78 35.95
N ASN A 109 -12.98 -2.38 35.35
CA ASN A 109 -13.58 -1.06 35.57
C ASN A 109 -14.28 -0.96 36.95
N ASP A 110 -14.80 -2.07 37.47
CA ASP A 110 -15.52 -2.13 38.75
C ASP A 110 -14.59 -2.37 39.95
N LYS A 111 -13.43 -3.00 39.72
CA LYS A 111 -12.44 -3.38 40.76
C LYS A 111 -11.21 -2.46 40.85
N GLY A 112 -11.11 -1.43 40.01
CA GLY A 112 -10.30 -0.22 40.22
C GLY A 112 -8.81 -0.43 40.56
N ILE A 113 -7.95 -0.59 39.54
CA ILE A 113 -6.49 -0.68 39.77
C ILE A 113 -5.82 0.70 39.90
N ALA A 114 -6.49 1.82 39.57
CA ALA A 114 -6.06 3.15 40.02
C ALA A 114 -7.20 4.18 39.93
N LYS A 115 -7.53 4.87 41.02
CA LYS A 115 -8.30 6.12 40.96
C LYS A 115 -7.36 7.19 40.42
N LEU A 116 -7.48 7.52 39.13
CA LEU A 116 -6.78 8.66 38.56
C LEU A 116 -7.25 9.94 39.23
N VAL A 117 -6.31 10.85 39.47
CA VAL A 117 -6.59 12.19 39.97
C VAL A 117 -6.24 13.21 38.89
N ASN A 118 -6.94 14.34 38.86
CA ASN A 118 -6.56 15.46 38.02
C ASN A 118 -5.29 16.15 38.55
N GLU A 119 -4.81 17.16 37.83
CA GLU A 119 -3.64 17.97 38.19
C GLU A 119 -3.75 18.70 39.55
N PHE A 120 -4.94 18.71 40.14
CA PHE A 120 -5.24 19.25 41.47
C PHE A 120 -5.49 18.16 42.52
N GLY A 121 -5.26 16.89 42.20
CA GLY A 121 -5.43 15.75 43.12
C GLY A 121 -6.89 15.28 43.31
N ALA A 122 -7.85 15.80 42.54
CA ALA A 122 -9.25 15.39 42.62
C ALA A 122 -9.51 14.12 41.77
N PRO A 123 -10.23 13.12 42.29
CA PRO A 123 -10.49 11.88 41.58
C PRO A 123 -11.32 12.10 40.30
N LEU A 124 -10.88 11.50 39.20
CA LEU A 124 -11.56 11.51 37.90
C LEU A 124 -12.51 10.30 37.76
N ASP A 125 -13.59 10.46 36.99
CA ASP A 125 -14.54 9.38 36.69
C ASP A 125 -13.85 8.25 35.93
N ALA A 126 -14.15 6.99 36.28
CA ALA A 126 -13.60 5.78 35.67
C ALA A 126 -13.81 5.73 34.14
N LYS A 127 -14.85 6.41 33.63
CA LYS A 127 -15.12 6.52 32.18
C LYS A 127 -14.16 7.46 31.43
N LEU A 128 -13.44 8.32 32.14
CA LEU A 128 -12.49 9.30 31.58
C LEU A 128 -11.04 8.79 31.63
N SER A 129 -10.85 7.54 32.06
CA SER A 129 -9.54 7.00 32.46
C SER A 129 -8.71 6.48 31.29
N ARG A 130 -7.44 6.90 31.25
CA ARG A 130 -6.34 6.17 30.60
C ARG A 130 -5.89 5.06 31.57
N LEU A 131 -6.43 3.86 31.44
CA LEU A 131 -5.94 2.70 32.18
C LEU A 131 -4.47 2.47 31.85
N GLY A 132 -3.55 2.70 32.77
CA GLY A 132 -2.14 2.37 32.55
C GLY A 132 -1.99 0.90 32.17
N ASP A 133 -1.08 0.60 31.24
CA ASP A 133 -0.79 -0.78 30.83
C ASP A 133 -0.48 -1.63 32.07
N THR A 134 -1.30 -2.64 32.33
CA THR A 134 -0.92 -3.66 33.31
C THR A 134 0.25 -4.44 32.72
N PRO A 135 1.41 -4.52 33.39
CA PRO A 135 2.58 -5.19 32.84
C PRO A 135 2.21 -6.64 32.50
N SER A 136 2.47 -7.04 31.26
CA SER A 136 2.17 -8.37 30.71
C SER A 136 3.13 -9.41 31.28
N VAL A 137 3.16 -9.57 32.60
CA VAL A 137 3.90 -10.64 33.25
C VAL A 137 3.01 -11.87 33.22
N PHE A 138 3.57 -12.99 32.75
CA PHE A 138 2.90 -14.28 32.85
C PHE A 138 2.66 -14.57 34.33
N ASP A 139 1.41 -14.49 34.80
CA ASP A 139 1.05 -14.82 36.18
C ASP A 139 1.02 -16.36 36.28
N PRO A 140 2.03 -17.01 36.89
CA PRO A 140 2.12 -18.47 36.95
C PRO A 140 1.00 -19.10 37.79
N THR A 141 0.23 -18.27 38.51
CA THR A 141 -0.91 -18.71 39.31
C THR A 141 -2.21 -18.76 38.51
N CYS A 142 -2.27 -18.15 37.32
CA CYS A 142 -3.43 -18.23 36.42
C CYS A 142 -3.39 -19.50 35.58
N ARG A 143 -4.52 -20.21 35.48
CA ARG A 143 -4.67 -21.48 34.75
C ARG A 143 -6.00 -21.53 34.00
N VAL A 144 -6.10 -22.45 33.05
CA VAL A 144 -7.32 -22.73 32.28
C VAL A 144 -7.81 -24.14 32.61
N ASP A 145 -9.10 -24.31 32.89
CA ASP A 145 -9.72 -25.61 33.12
C ASP A 145 -9.96 -26.38 31.79
N SER A 146 -10.48 -27.60 31.88
CA SER A 146 -10.76 -28.44 30.71
C SER A 146 -11.92 -27.93 29.83
N VAL A 147 -12.70 -26.97 30.32
CA VAL A 147 -13.85 -26.37 29.64
C VAL A 147 -13.48 -25.01 29.01
N GLY A 148 -12.29 -24.49 29.32
CA GLY A 148 -11.77 -23.22 28.82
C GLY A 148 -12.00 -22.01 29.74
N ASN A 149 -12.44 -22.22 30.98
CA ASN A 149 -12.57 -21.12 31.95
C ASN A 149 -11.22 -20.84 32.62
N VAL A 150 -10.90 -19.55 32.75
CA VAL A 150 -9.68 -19.10 33.39
C VAL A 150 -9.91 -18.91 34.88
N TYR A 151 -8.96 -19.31 35.71
CA TYR A 151 -9.01 -19.13 37.16
C TYR A 151 -7.63 -18.87 37.75
N LYS A 152 -7.58 -18.27 38.94
CA LYS A 152 -6.35 -18.12 39.73
C LYS A 152 -6.28 -19.18 40.81
N ASN A 153 -5.13 -19.86 40.89
CA ASN A 153 -4.83 -20.83 41.94
C ASN A 153 -3.95 -20.17 43.00
N SER A 154 -4.49 -19.95 44.19
CA SER A 154 -3.74 -19.41 45.33
C SER A 154 -3.46 -20.52 46.34
N SER A 155 -2.19 -20.64 46.73
CA SER A 155 -1.74 -21.49 47.82
C SER A 155 -1.42 -20.64 49.05
N THR A 156 -2.09 -20.91 50.17
CA THR A 156 -1.80 -20.27 51.46
C THR A 156 -1.07 -21.26 52.34
N TYR A 157 0.13 -20.89 52.78
CA TYR A 157 0.95 -21.64 53.72
C TYR A 157 0.70 -21.14 55.13
N TYR A 158 0.27 -22.02 56.03
CA TYR A 158 0.07 -21.68 57.43
C TYR A 158 1.31 -22.02 58.27
N PRO A 159 1.57 -21.30 59.38
CA PRO A 159 2.71 -21.55 60.27
C PRO A 159 2.74 -22.96 60.88
N ASN A 160 1.60 -23.66 60.91
CA ASN A 160 1.47 -25.03 61.38
C ASN A 160 1.85 -26.09 60.31
N GLY A 161 2.34 -25.65 59.15
CA GLY A 161 2.72 -26.52 58.03
C GLY A 161 1.55 -26.98 57.15
N SER A 162 0.32 -26.54 57.40
CA SER A 162 -0.80 -26.84 56.50
C SER A 162 -0.79 -25.94 55.26
N ILE A 163 -1.24 -26.48 54.13
CA ILE A 163 -1.38 -25.77 52.86
C ILE A 163 -2.85 -25.83 52.46
N THR A 164 -3.47 -24.68 52.20
CA THR A 164 -4.79 -24.63 51.57
C THR A 164 -4.69 -24.14 50.15
N TYR A 165 -5.41 -24.80 49.25
CA TYR A 165 -5.56 -24.41 47.85
C TYR A 165 -6.93 -23.77 47.67
N SER A 166 -6.95 -22.57 47.08
CA SER A 166 -8.19 -21.90 46.71
C SER A 166 -8.17 -21.56 45.22
N VAL A 167 -9.26 -21.91 44.54
CA VAL A 167 -9.51 -21.56 43.15
C VAL A 167 -10.42 -20.35 43.12
N ASP A 168 -9.97 -19.27 42.48
CA ASP A 168 -10.73 -18.06 42.28
C ASP A 168 -11.05 -17.85 40.80
N TYR A 169 -12.30 -18.13 40.43
CA TYR A 169 -12.85 -17.89 39.09
C TYR A 169 -13.26 -16.42 38.87
N ALA A 170 -13.28 -15.59 39.92
CA ALA A 170 -13.56 -14.16 39.82
C ALA A 170 -12.27 -13.31 39.70
N SER A 171 -11.11 -13.98 39.60
CA SER A 171 -9.81 -13.35 39.42
C SER A 171 -9.68 -12.76 38.02
N LEU A 172 -9.01 -11.60 37.93
CA LEU A 172 -8.74 -10.86 36.71
C LEU A 172 -7.57 -11.50 35.92
N CYS A 173 -7.59 -12.79 35.59
CA CYS A 173 -6.51 -13.44 34.82
C CYS A 173 -6.48 -12.98 33.34
N VAL A 174 -6.32 -11.67 33.14
CA VAL A 174 -6.52 -10.89 31.91
C VAL A 174 -5.83 -11.48 30.69
N ALA A 175 -4.56 -11.87 30.84
CA ALA A 175 -3.77 -12.38 29.72
C ALA A 175 -4.30 -13.72 29.20
N HIS A 176 -4.73 -14.61 30.09
CA HIS A 176 -5.28 -15.92 29.73
C HIS A 176 -6.73 -15.80 29.23
N ASP A 177 -7.53 -14.90 29.81
CA ASP A 177 -8.88 -14.60 29.31
C ASP A 177 -8.81 -14.04 27.88
N TYR A 178 -7.90 -13.09 27.63
CA TYR A 178 -7.70 -12.53 26.30
C TYR A 178 -7.19 -13.57 25.28
N ALA A 179 -6.30 -14.47 25.71
CA ALA A 179 -5.78 -15.54 24.85
C ALA A 179 -6.84 -16.61 24.52
N ALA A 180 -7.74 -16.94 25.46
CA ALA A 180 -8.80 -17.92 25.29
C ALA A 180 -9.92 -17.45 24.33
N VAL A 181 -10.09 -16.14 24.17
CA VAL A 181 -11.03 -15.57 23.19
C VAL A 181 -10.46 -15.70 21.77
N ALA A 182 -11.28 -16.19 20.84
CA ALA A 182 -10.92 -16.28 19.42
C ALA A 182 -10.57 -14.89 18.87
N VAL A 183 -9.57 -14.80 17.98
CA VAL A 183 -9.07 -13.50 17.46
C VAL A 183 -10.19 -12.63 16.88
N THR A 184 -11.19 -13.25 16.25
CA THR A 184 -12.35 -12.57 15.67
C THR A 184 -13.32 -11.96 16.69
N SER A 185 -13.30 -12.43 17.94
CA SER A 185 -14.12 -11.94 19.04
C SER A 185 -13.32 -11.15 20.08
N ARG A 186 -12.02 -10.93 19.85
CA ARG A 186 -11.20 -10.06 20.69
C ARG A 186 -11.62 -8.61 20.49
N ALA A 187 -11.83 -7.90 21.59
CA ALA A 187 -11.98 -6.45 21.56
C ALA A 187 -10.63 -5.83 21.18
N LEU A 188 -10.44 -5.54 19.89
CA LEU A 188 -9.27 -4.85 19.40
C LEU A 188 -9.29 -3.37 19.84
N PRO A 189 -8.12 -2.74 19.96
CA PRO A 189 -8.02 -1.30 20.16
C PRO A 189 -8.87 -0.53 19.18
N ALA A 190 -9.39 0.62 19.63
CA ALA A 190 -10.18 1.50 18.79
C ALA A 190 -9.42 1.84 17.50
N CYS A 191 -8.12 2.08 17.61
CA CYS A 191 -7.23 2.23 16.46
C CYS A 191 -6.32 1.00 16.29
N TRP A 192 -6.65 0.13 15.33
CA TRP A 192 -5.92 -1.11 15.06
C TRP A 192 -5.39 -1.16 13.62
N ASP A 193 -4.39 -2.01 13.35
CA ASP A 193 -3.93 -2.25 11.98
C ASP A 193 -4.62 -3.48 11.38
N SER A 194 -5.60 -3.27 10.50
CA SER A 194 -6.37 -4.32 9.83
C SER A 194 -5.81 -4.66 8.44
N ASN A 195 -4.51 -4.41 8.20
CA ASN A 195 -3.85 -4.51 6.90
C ASN A 195 -3.96 -5.87 6.19
N ALA A 196 -4.21 -6.96 6.92
CA ALA A 196 -4.37 -8.30 6.34
C ALA A 196 -5.80 -8.62 5.86
N THR A 197 -6.77 -7.70 6.01
CA THR A 197 -8.20 -8.01 5.84
C THR A 197 -8.95 -6.99 4.99
N VAL A 198 -8.26 -6.31 4.08
CA VAL A 198 -8.83 -5.25 3.24
C VAL A 198 -9.70 -5.85 2.14
N ASN A 199 -10.93 -5.33 1.98
CA ASN A 199 -11.82 -5.72 0.91
C ASN A 199 -12.06 -4.53 -0.04
N ALA A 200 -11.59 -4.64 -1.29
CA ALA A 200 -11.67 -3.58 -2.29
C ALA A 200 -13.06 -3.39 -2.90
N LEU A 201 -14.01 -4.28 -2.63
CA LEU A 201 -15.42 -4.10 -2.99
C LEU A 201 -16.21 -3.28 -1.97
N LEU A 202 -15.72 -3.19 -0.72
CA LEU A 202 -16.43 -2.49 0.32
C LEU A 202 -16.20 -0.97 0.26
N PRO A 203 -17.20 -0.19 0.68
CA PRO A 203 -17.00 1.24 0.92
C PRO A 203 -16.22 1.47 2.21
N CYS A 204 -15.56 2.62 2.30
CA CYS A 204 -14.91 3.11 3.52
C CYS A 204 -15.50 4.46 3.94
N TYR A 205 -15.16 4.89 5.16
CA TYR A 205 -15.63 6.13 5.72
C TYR A 205 -14.49 7.13 5.89
N THR A 206 -14.80 8.37 5.53
CA THR A 206 -14.00 9.55 5.90
C THR A 206 -14.14 9.84 7.41
N PHE A 207 -13.29 10.70 7.95
CA PHE A 207 -13.33 11.03 9.38
C PHE A 207 -14.66 11.68 9.80
N ASP A 208 -15.33 12.41 8.89
CA ASP A 208 -16.63 13.04 9.08
C ASP A 208 -17.82 12.09 8.86
N GLY A 209 -17.54 10.80 8.64
CA GLY A 209 -18.55 9.76 8.46
C GLY A 209 -19.14 9.67 7.06
N ARG A 210 -18.67 10.46 6.09
CA ARG A 210 -19.10 10.32 4.69
C ARG A 210 -18.52 9.05 4.08
N GLN A 211 -19.39 8.29 3.45
CA GLN A 211 -19.04 7.05 2.79
C GLN A 211 -18.42 7.32 1.41
N LYS A 212 -17.37 6.59 1.06
CA LYS A 212 -16.79 6.55 -0.28
C LYS A 212 -16.82 5.11 -0.80
N PRO A 213 -17.15 4.88 -2.08
CA PRO A 213 -17.14 3.54 -2.66
C PRO A 213 -15.70 3.06 -2.92
N HIS A 214 -15.49 1.74 -2.87
CA HIS A 214 -14.24 1.05 -3.25
C HIS A 214 -12.99 1.74 -2.72
N CYS A 215 -12.86 1.81 -1.39
CA CYS A 215 -11.76 2.47 -0.75
C CYS A 215 -11.40 1.80 0.57
N VAL A 216 -10.25 2.21 1.12
CA VAL A 216 -9.82 1.83 2.46
C VAL A 216 -9.59 3.08 3.30
N SER A 217 -10.02 3.04 4.57
CA SER A 217 -9.67 4.11 5.50
C SER A 217 -8.21 3.91 5.94
N VAL A 218 -7.45 5.00 6.01
CA VAL A 218 -6.03 4.97 6.37
C VAL A 218 -5.82 5.92 7.51
N GLY A 219 -5.39 5.38 8.65
CA GLY A 219 -4.85 6.16 9.75
C GLY A 219 -3.38 6.44 9.46
N TYR A 220 -2.99 7.71 9.42
CA TYR A 220 -1.60 8.10 9.24
C TYR A 220 -1.13 9.02 10.37
N MET A 221 0.12 8.86 10.79
CA MET A 221 0.77 9.65 11.83
C MET A 221 2.16 10.02 11.33
N GLN A 222 2.62 11.23 11.66
CA GLN A 222 3.99 11.64 11.38
C GLN A 222 4.47 12.65 12.42
N THR A 223 5.76 12.61 12.74
CA THR A 223 6.44 13.64 13.57
C THR A 223 7.19 14.67 12.73
N ALA A 224 7.09 14.58 11.39
CA ALA A 224 7.69 15.51 10.44
C ALA A 224 6.66 16.51 9.89
N TYR A 225 6.92 17.08 8.71
CA TYR A 225 6.02 17.99 8.01
C TYR A 225 5.41 17.32 6.76
N ILE A 226 4.12 17.56 6.53
CA ILE A 226 3.44 17.22 5.27
C ILE A 226 3.77 18.33 4.27
N VAL A 227 4.57 18.01 3.26
CA VAL A 227 4.91 18.94 2.18
C VAL A 227 3.65 19.27 1.40
N GLN A 228 3.37 20.57 1.29
CA GLN A 228 2.34 21.11 0.41
C GLN A 228 2.94 22.13 -0.54
N CYS A 229 2.34 22.21 -1.72
CA CYS A 229 2.68 23.21 -2.70
C CYS A 229 1.69 24.37 -2.63
N LEU A 230 2.15 25.55 -3.02
CA LEU A 230 1.36 26.79 -2.98
C LEU A 230 1.28 27.42 -4.37
N GLY A 231 0.40 28.41 -4.51
CA GLY A 231 0.21 29.13 -5.77
C GLY A 231 -0.37 28.26 -6.89
N SER A 232 0.12 28.46 -8.12
CA SER A 232 -0.35 27.75 -9.31
C SER A 232 -0.12 26.23 -9.27
N TYR A 233 0.80 25.76 -8.42
CA TYR A 233 1.15 24.35 -8.28
C TYR A 233 0.50 23.68 -7.06
N ALA A 234 -0.39 24.37 -6.35
CA ALA A 234 -1.00 23.86 -5.12
C ALA A 234 -1.73 22.52 -5.31
N LEU A 235 -2.26 22.27 -6.51
CA LEU A 235 -2.96 21.05 -6.90
C LEU A 235 -2.23 20.25 -7.99
N ASP A 236 -0.97 20.57 -8.30
CA ASP A 236 -0.16 19.81 -9.27
C ASP A 236 0.15 18.41 -8.70
N ASN A 237 0.01 17.36 -9.52
CA ASN A 237 0.28 15.99 -9.09
C ASN A 237 1.76 15.66 -8.94
N HIS A 238 2.67 16.50 -9.43
CA HIS A 238 4.12 16.39 -9.18
C HIS A 238 4.55 17.13 -7.92
N CYS A 239 3.61 17.64 -7.12
CA CYS A 239 3.94 18.53 -6.02
C CYS A 239 3.06 18.25 -4.79
N GLY A 240 3.70 17.78 -3.71
CA GLY A 240 3.04 17.55 -2.41
C GLY A 240 3.33 16.17 -1.83
N THR A 241 2.58 15.81 -0.79
CA THR A 241 2.68 14.52 -0.12
C THR A 241 1.52 13.62 -0.51
N PHE A 242 1.82 12.36 -0.84
CA PHE A 242 0.83 11.39 -1.31
C PHE A 242 0.96 10.07 -0.55
N LEU A 243 -0.18 9.42 -0.38
CA LEU A 243 -0.25 7.99 -0.14
C LEU A 243 -0.62 7.33 -1.45
N GLU A 244 0.22 6.40 -1.89
CA GLU A 244 0.10 5.74 -3.19
C GLU A 244 0.00 4.24 -3.00
N LEU A 245 -0.87 3.59 -3.75
CA LEU A 245 -1.01 2.14 -3.77
C LEU A 245 -0.19 1.57 -4.92
N HIS A 246 0.70 0.65 -4.61
CA HIS A 246 1.60 -0.02 -5.52
C HIS A 246 1.54 -1.53 -5.35
N LYS A 247 1.93 -2.28 -6.37
CA LYS A 247 2.29 -3.70 -6.20
C LYS A 247 3.72 -3.79 -5.62
N PRO A 248 4.07 -4.89 -4.93
CA PRO A 248 5.42 -5.08 -4.43
C PRO A 248 6.46 -4.99 -5.55
N ASN A 249 7.43 -4.11 -5.39
CA ASN A 249 8.51 -3.84 -6.37
C ASN A 249 8.02 -3.32 -7.75
N ASP A 250 6.84 -2.70 -7.82
CA ASP A 250 6.29 -2.10 -9.03
C ASP A 250 5.98 -0.62 -8.74
N GLU A 251 6.58 0.27 -9.53
CA GLU A 251 6.43 1.73 -9.37
C GLU A 251 5.13 2.28 -10.00
N THR A 252 4.31 1.39 -10.58
CA THR A 252 3.03 1.75 -11.18
C THR A 252 2.03 2.18 -10.11
N ILE A 253 1.66 3.46 -10.14
CA ILE A 253 0.63 4.02 -9.24
C ILE A 253 -0.74 3.46 -9.61
N LEU A 254 -1.25 2.55 -8.79
CA LEU A 254 -2.60 2.00 -8.98
C LEU A 254 -3.66 2.95 -8.46
N ALA A 255 -3.42 3.53 -7.28
CA ALA A 255 -4.31 4.52 -6.70
C ALA A 255 -3.51 5.50 -5.85
N GLN A 256 -4.08 6.68 -5.60
CA GLN A 256 -3.39 7.69 -4.82
C GLN A 256 -4.39 8.58 -4.08
N THR A 257 -3.93 9.14 -2.96
CA THR A 257 -4.61 10.24 -2.27
C THR A 257 -3.57 11.27 -1.82
N ARG A 258 -3.92 12.55 -1.95
CA ARG A 258 -3.06 13.67 -1.53
C ARG A 258 -3.32 13.95 -0.05
N LEU A 259 -2.25 14.08 0.72
CA LEU A 259 -2.32 14.52 2.11
C LEU A 259 -2.27 16.05 2.17
N PHE A 260 -3.10 16.63 3.04
CA PHE A 260 -3.08 18.06 3.31
C PHE A 260 -2.45 18.35 4.67
N ALA A 261 -2.02 19.59 4.89
CA ALA A 261 -1.44 20.03 6.14
C ALA A 261 -2.49 19.95 7.24
N GLU A 262 -2.13 19.22 8.30
CA GLU A 262 -2.96 19.00 9.47
C GLU A 262 -2.07 19.09 10.71
N PHE A 263 -2.67 19.33 11.88
CA PHE A 263 -1.95 19.32 13.14
C PHE A 263 -1.44 17.91 13.45
N THR A 264 -0.14 17.79 13.69
CA THR A 264 0.55 16.54 14.07
C THR A 264 0.22 16.19 15.52
N ASN A 265 -0.97 15.62 15.74
CA ASN A 265 -1.38 15.09 17.03
C ASN A 265 -2.08 13.75 16.82
N GLY A 266 -1.46 12.67 17.32
CA GLY A 266 -1.92 11.31 17.11
C GLY A 266 -2.05 10.91 15.64
N TYR A 267 -2.94 9.96 15.38
CA TYR A 267 -3.30 9.57 14.02
C TYR A 267 -4.35 10.50 13.42
N ARG A 268 -4.22 10.73 12.12
CA ARG A 268 -5.20 11.39 11.26
C ARG A 268 -5.79 10.37 10.30
N THR A 269 -7.07 10.50 10.00
CA THR A 269 -7.75 9.55 9.11
C THR A 269 -7.97 10.17 7.74
N THR A 270 -7.52 9.48 6.70
CA THR A 270 -7.84 9.78 5.30
C THR A 270 -8.43 8.54 4.62
N THR A 271 -8.84 8.69 3.36
CA THR A 271 -9.33 7.60 2.53
C THR A 271 -8.42 7.41 1.34
N LEU A 272 -7.99 6.18 1.08
CA LEU A 272 -7.29 5.80 -0.14
C LEU A 272 -8.26 5.07 -1.06
N PRO A 273 -8.56 5.59 -2.27
CA PRO A 273 -9.37 4.86 -3.23
C PRO A 273 -8.65 3.57 -3.66
N LEU A 274 -9.41 2.54 -4.01
CA LEU A 274 -8.90 1.26 -4.49
C LEU A 274 -9.25 1.03 -5.97
N PHE A 275 -9.60 2.11 -6.69
CA PHE A 275 -9.82 2.09 -8.13
C PHE A 275 -8.51 1.83 -8.88
N HIS A 276 -8.52 0.90 -9.83
CA HIS A 276 -7.31 0.56 -10.59
C HIS A 276 -6.94 1.68 -11.57
N ALA A 277 -5.74 2.23 -11.42
CA ALA A 277 -5.17 3.31 -12.22
C ALA A 277 -6.14 4.51 -12.38
N GLY A 278 -6.89 4.83 -11.32
CA GLY A 278 -7.88 5.91 -11.32
C GLY A 278 -9.17 5.66 -12.12
N ASN A 279 -9.32 4.48 -12.73
CA ASN A 279 -10.54 4.12 -13.46
C ASN A 279 -11.64 3.66 -12.48
N ARG A 280 -12.71 4.46 -12.35
CA ARG A 280 -13.82 4.19 -11.41
C ARG A 280 -14.67 2.97 -11.75
N SER A 281 -14.53 2.41 -12.94
CA SER A 281 -15.20 1.17 -13.35
C SER A 281 -14.36 -0.08 -13.04
N ARG A 282 -13.20 0.06 -12.39
CA ARG A 282 -12.28 -1.04 -12.10
C ARG A 282 -11.73 -0.92 -10.69
N THR A 283 -11.57 -2.02 -9.99
CA THR A 283 -10.94 -2.08 -8.66
C THR A 283 -9.74 -3.01 -8.67
N VAL A 284 -8.80 -2.80 -7.75
CA VAL A 284 -7.68 -3.71 -7.53
C VAL A 284 -8.19 -5.06 -6.99
N CYS A 285 -7.50 -6.15 -7.33
CA CYS A 285 -7.88 -7.48 -6.89
C CYS A 285 -7.23 -7.88 -5.57
N ASN A 286 -7.45 -9.14 -5.18
CA ASN A 286 -6.77 -9.79 -4.09
C ASN A 286 -5.28 -9.97 -4.38
N GLY A 287 -4.46 -9.83 -3.35
CA GLY A 287 -3.02 -9.94 -3.45
C GLY A 287 -2.29 -9.03 -2.47
N ASP A 288 -0.97 -9.11 -2.54
CA ASP A 288 -0.08 -8.24 -1.78
C ASP A 288 0.05 -6.88 -2.47
N TYR A 289 -0.03 -5.83 -1.66
CA TYR A 289 0.15 -4.44 -2.09
C TYR A 289 0.99 -3.69 -1.07
N GLU A 290 1.41 -2.49 -1.45
CA GLU A 290 2.12 -1.56 -0.59
C GLU A 290 1.53 -0.16 -0.69
N ILE A 291 1.33 0.48 0.46
CA ILE A 291 1.03 1.91 0.55
C ILE A 291 2.35 2.64 0.75
N TRP A 292 2.70 3.47 -0.22
CA TRP A 292 3.92 4.28 -0.19
C TRP A 292 3.60 5.69 0.28
N TRP A 293 4.36 6.17 1.26
CA TRP A 293 4.41 7.59 1.60
C TRP A 293 5.42 8.26 0.68
N VAL A 294 4.92 9.08 -0.23
CA VAL A 294 5.72 9.69 -1.30
C VAL A 294 5.69 11.20 -1.17
N LEU A 295 6.88 11.80 -1.16
CA LEU A 295 7.06 13.23 -1.31
C LEU A 295 7.34 13.53 -2.78
N ARG A 296 6.39 14.15 -3.46
CA ARG A 296 6.53 14.55 -4.85
C ARG A 296 7.06 15.97 -4.94
N THR A 297 8.09 16.11 -5.74
CA THR A 297 8.67 17.39 -6.12
C THR A 297 8.60 17.53 -7.63
N ARG A 298 8.76 18.75 -8.15
CA ARG A 298 8.74 19.03 -9.59
C ARG A 298 9.64 18.11 -10.44
N TYR A 299 10.68 17.54 -9.84
CA TYR A 299 11.71 16.80 -10.55
C TYR A 299 11.75 15.31 -10.23
N LYS A 300 11.14 14.88 -9.11
CA LYS A 300 11.30 13.52 -8.59
C LYS A 300 10.27 13.15 -7.53
N TYR A 301 10.08 11.84 -7.37
CA TYR A 301 9.25 11.25 -6.32
C TYR A 301 10.13 10.58 -5.28
N VAL A 302 10.02 10.99 -4.01
CA VAL A 302 10.86 10.46 -2.94
C VAL A 302 10.03 9.57 -2.03
N VAL A 303 10.31 8.27 -2.02
CA VAL A 303 9.66 7.31 -1.13
C VAL A 303 10.30 7.41 0.25
N LYS A 304 9.48 7.69 1.27
CA LYS A 304 9.93 7.82 2.67
C LYS A 304 9.55 6.64 3.55
N TYR A 305 8.42 6.00 3.26
CA TYR A 305 7.91 4.89 4.04
C TYR A 305 7.04 3.99 3.16
N GLN A 306 7.08 2.67 3.41
CA GLN A 306 6.28 1.69 2.70
C GLN A 306 5.57 0.79 3.71
N LYS A 307 4.25 0.67 3.56
CA LYS A 307 3.40 -0.16 4.41
C LYS A 307 2.80 -1.30 3.61
N LYS A 308 3.05 -2.53 4.02
CA LYS A 308 2.44 -3.72 3.40
C LYS A 308 1.00 -3.90 3.83
N LEU A 309 0.16 -4.29 2.87
CA LEU A 309 -1.22 -4.72 3.08
C LEU A 309 -1.58 -5.86 2.15
N TYR A 310 -2.59 -6.63 2.53
CA TYR A 310 -3.16 -7.70 1.74
C TYR A 310 -4.63 -7.40 1.46
N ILE A 311 -4.98 -7.39 0.18
CA ILE A 311 -6.36 -7.29 -0.28
C ILE A 311 -6.91 -8.70 -0.38
N THR A 312 -8.01 -8.98 0.30
CA THR A 312 -8.61 -10.33 0.35
C THR A 312 -9.62 -10.56 -0.78
N THR A 313 -10.20 -9.49 -1.31
CA THR A 313 -11.35 -9.56 -2.24
C THR A 313 -11.39 -8.25 -3.05
N PRO A 314 -11.73 -8.28 -4.35
CA PRO A 314 -12.19 -9.41 -5.16
C PRO A 314 -11.09 -10.25 -5.80
N LEU A 315 -11.42 -11.42 -6.33
CA LEU A 315 -10.54 -12.14 -7.26
C LEU A 315 -10.40 -11.38 -8.58
N CYS A 316 -9.25 -11.50 -9.23
CA CYS A 316 -9.06 -10.92 -10.57
C CYS A 316 -9.92 -11.62 -11.63
N GLU A 317 -10.31 -10.85 -12.65
CA GLU A 317 -10.94 -11.41 -13.86
C GLU A 317 -9.93 -12.22 -14.67
N PHE A 318 -10.34 -13.41 -15.11
CA PHE A 318 -9.58 -14.18 -16.08
C PHE A 318 -9.93 -13.71 -17.50
N ASP A 319 -8.91 -13.55 -18.34
CA ASP A 319 -9.05 -13.16 -19.74
C ASP A 319 -8.75 -14.36 -20.64
N ASP A 320 -9.81 -14.96 -21.19
CA ASP A 320 -9.71 -16.17 -22.03
C ASP A 320 -8.92 -15.96 -23.33
N VAL A 321 -8.81 -14.72 -23.81
CA VAL A 321 -8.10 -14.40 -25.07
C VAL A 321 -6.59 -14.40 -24.84
N THR A 322 -6.17 -13.81 -23.73
CA THR A 322 -4.75 -13.77 -23.34
C THR A 322 -4.33 -14.98 -22.48
N ASN A 323 -5.30 -15.78 -22.03
CA ASN A 323 -5.15 -16.91 -21.12
C ASN A 323 -4.38 -16.52 -19.84
N ASP A 324 -4.69 -15.34 -19.30
CA ASP A 324 -4.05 -14.78 -18.11
C ASP A 324 -5.07 -14.02 -17.24
N TYR A 325 -4.74 -13.82 -15.97
CA TYR A 325 -5.54 -12.97 -15.08
C TYR A 325 -5.24 -11.50 -15.34
N ARG A 326 -6.31 -10.71 -15.47
CA ARG A 326 -6.21 -9.25 -15.46
C ARG A 326 -5.69 -8.77 -14.12
N VAL A 327 -5.09 -7.59 -14.08
CA VAL A 327 -4.61 -6.97 -12.85
C VAL A 327 -5.70 -6.20 -12.08
N TYR A 328 -6.96 -6.32 -12.52
CA TYR A 328 -8.13 -5.65 -11.95
C TYR A 328 -9.39 -6.51 -12.04
N MET A 329 -10.42 -6.12 -11.30
CA MET A 329 -11.80 -6.56 -11.51
C MET A 329 -12.65 -5.39 -12.03
N THR A 330 -13.51 -5.64 -13.00
CA THR A 330 -14.49 -4.66 -13.50
C THR A 330 -15.65 -4.56 -12.51
N LEU A 331 -15.97 -3.34 -12.12
CA LEU A 331 -17.11 -3.04 -11.28
C LEU A 331 -18.36 -2.99 -12.17
N GLY A 332 -19.39 -3.76 -11.82
CA GLY A 332 -20.68 -3.72 -12.50
C GLY A 332 -21.27 -2.31 -12.46
N SER A 333 -21.79 -1.86 -13.60
CA SER A 333 -22.47 -0.57 -13.77
C SER A 333 -23.73 -0.43 -12.93
#